data_AF-A0A3D3V8C2-F1
#
_entry.id   AF-A0A3D3V8C2-F1
#
_cell.length_a   1.000
_cell.length_b   1.000
_cell.length_c   1.000
_cell.angle_alpha   90.00
_cell.angle_beta   90.00
_cell.angle_gamma   90.00
#
_symmetry.space_group_name_H-M   'P 1'
#
loop_
_entity.id
_entity.type
_entity.pdbx_description
1 polymer ?
#
loop_
_entity_poly.entity_id
_entity_poly.type
_entity_poly.pdbx_seq_one_letter_code
_entity_poly.pdbx_strand_id
1 'polypeptide(L)'
;MYNSRGTAAARVLVYVAFTLVLIPVQAIALLLRLPLSKRIPLWYHRVCCRLLGVRLEVFGRRSRQRPTLFVGNHSSYLDIPIYGALIRGSFVAKSEVAEWPLFGLLAKLQRSVFVDRRMRTSRIQATALGRRLEAGDSMILFPEGTSDDGNHIMPFKSALLSVAEYRARGEPLA
;
A
#
# COMPACT_ATOMS: atom_id res chain seq x y z
N MET A 1 -35.32 -8.40 -12.69
CA MET A 1 -34.36 -9.13 -11.82
C MET A 1 -32.95 -8.84 -12.29
N TYR A 2 -32.20 -8.00 -11.57
CA TYR A 2 -30.79 -7.74 -11.86
C TYR A 2 -30.00 -9.01 -11.52
N ASN A 3 -29.35 -9.65 -12.50
CA ASN A 3 -28.55 -10.86 -12.26
C ASN A 3 -27.23 -10.48 -11.55
N SER A 4 -27.35 -10.18 -10.25
CA SER A 4 -26.27 -9.68 -9.40
C SER A 4 -25.03 -10.59 -9.44
N ARG A 5 -25.25 -11.92 -9.49
CA ARG A 5 -24.19 -12.93 -9.61
C ARG A 5 -23.43 -12.83 -10.93
N GLY A 6 -24.13 -12.70 -12.06
CA GLY A 6 -23.51 -12.53 -13.38
C GLY A 6 -22.69 -11.25 -13.48
N THR A 7 -23.22 -10.14 -12.96
CA THR A 7 -22.48 -8.87 -12.93
C THR A 7 -21.26 -8.90 -12.01
N ALA A 8 -21.33 -9.59 -10.88
CA ALA A 8 -20.20 -9.76 -9.97
C ALA A 8 -19.10 -10.62 -10.61
N ALA A 9 -19.46 -11.75 -11.23
CA ALA A 9 -18.50 -12.61 -11.93
C ALA A 9 -17.79 -11.87 -13.06
N ALA A 10 -18.54 -11.10 -13.87
CA ALA A 10 -17.96 -10.29 -14.93
C ALA A 10 -16.97 -9.23 -14.39
N ARG A 11 -17.32 -8.55 -13.28
CA ARG A 11 -16.43 -7.58 -12.63
C ARG A 11 -15.13 -8.21 -12.13
N VAL A 12 -15.22 -9.40 -11.52
CA VAL A 12 -14.03 -10.15 -11.06
C VAL A 12 -13.17 -10.57 -12.25
N LEU A 13 -13.77 -11.08 -13.33
CA LEU A 13 -13.03 -11.45 -14.53
C LEU A 13 -12.28 -10.24 -15.12
N VAL A 14 -12.97 -9.10 -15.26
CA VAL A 14 -12.37 -7.85 -15.74
C VAL A 14 -11.25 -7.39 -14.79
N TYR A 15 -11.44 -7.49 -13.48
CA TYR A 15 -10.40 -7.17 -12.49
C TYR A 15 -9.15 -8.03 -12.66
N VAL A 16 -9.32 -9.34 -12.82
CA VAL A 16 -8.20 -10.28 -13.01
C VAL A 16 -7.49 -10.00 -14.33
N ALA A 17 -8.23 -9.89 -15.44
CA ALA A 17 -7.66 -9.60 -16.75
C ALA A 17 -6.90 -8.26 -16.76
N PHE A 18 -7.51 -7.21 -16.19
CA PHE A 18 -6.88 -5.89 -16.06
C PHE A 18 -5.58 -5.95 -15.25
N THR A 19 -5.58 -6.69 -14.15
CA THR A 19 -4.39 -6.87 -13.31
C THR A 19 -3.27 -7.58 -14.09
N LEU A 20 -3.60 -8.68 -14.78
CA LEU A 20 -2.64 -9.45 -15.57
C LEU A 20 -2.00 -8.63 -16.70
N VAL A 21 -2.78 -7.79 -17.38
CA VAL A 21 -2.28 -6.90 -18.44
C VAL A 21 -1.35 -5.82 -17.88
N LEU A 22 -1.63 -5.30 -16.69
CA LEU A 22 -0.86 -4.20 -16.12
C LEU A 22 0.45 -4.64 -15.45
N ILE A 23 0.57 -5.91 -15.05
CA ILE A 23 1.80 -6.50 -14.49
C ILE A 23 3.03 -6.25 -15.38
N PRO A 24 3.06 -6.65 -16.66
CA PRO A 24 4.24 -6.45 -17.51
C PRO A 24 4.53 -4.96 -17.73
N VAL A 25 3.50 -4.13 -17.88
CA VAL A 25 3.65 -2.67 -18.04
C VAL A 25 4.35 -2.05 -16.83
N GLN A 26 3.91 -2.40 -15.62
CA GLN A 26 4.52 -1.90 -14.39
C GLN A 26 5.92 -2.49 -14.18
N ALA A 27 6.14 -3.76 -14.50
CA ALA A 27 7.44 -4.40 -14.41
C ALA A 27 8.47 -3.71 -15.32
N ILE A 28 8.11 -3.42 -16.58
CA ILE A 28 8.96 -2.68 -17.53
C ILE A 28 9.20 -1.25 -17.03
N ALA A 29 8.17 -0.56 -16.54
CA ALA A 29 8.32 0.79 -16.00
C ALA A 29 9.28 0.84 -14.79
N LEU A 30 9.30 -0.21 -13.96
CA LEU A 30 10.25 -0.34 -12.85
C LEU A 30 11.66 -0.67 -13.36
N LEU A 31 11.79 -1.60 -14.30
CA LEU A 31 13.07 -2.02 -14.88
C LEU A 31 13.79 -0.83 -15.55
N LEU A 32 13.04 -0.03 -16.31
CA LEU A 32 13.53 1.17 -17.00
C LEU A 32 13.55 2.42 -16.10
N ARG A 33 13.23 2.29 -14.79
CA ARG A 33 13.19 3.38 -13.80
C ARG A 33 12.33 4.59 -14.22
N LEU A 34 11.28 4.35 -15.00
CA LEU A 34 10.42 5.40 -15.52
C LEU A 34 9.64 6.08 -14.37
N PRO A 35 9.40 7.41 -14.44
CA PRO A 35 8.62 8.13 -13.42
C PRO A 35 7.16 7.63 -13.32
N LEU A 36 6.67 7.00 -14.40
CA LEU A 36 5.34 6.39 -14.47
C LEU A 36 5.15 5.25 -13.46
N SER A 37 6.23 4.56 -13.07
CA SER A 37 6.20 3.50 -12.04
C SER A 37 5.67 3.98 -10.68
N LYS A 38 5.72 5.30 -10.40
CA LYS A 38 5.15 5.93 -9.19
C LYS A 38 3.69 6.37 -9.35
N ARG A 39 3.13 6.33 -10.57
CA ARG A 39 1.77 6.80 -10.89
C ARG A 39 0.83 5.64 -11.22
N ILE A 40 1.33 4.59 -11.89
CA ILE A 40 0.57 3.38 -12.22
C ILE A 40 -0.10 2.78 -10.97
N PRO A 41 0.61 2.54 -9.85
CA PRO A 41 0.02 2.14 -8.57
C PRO A 41 -1.26 2.86 -8.16
N LEU A 42 -1.22 4.20 -8.15
CA LEU A 42 -2.35 5.04 -7.74
C LEU A 42 -3.54 4.85 -8.68
N TRP A 43 -3.27 4.83 -9.99
CA TRP A 43 -4.31 4.69 -11.00
C TRP A 43 -4.92 3.29 -11.01
N TYR A 44 -4.08 2.26 -10.90
CA TYR A 44 -4.47 0.85 -10.77
C TYR A 44 -5.50 0.69 -9.65
N HIS A 45 -5.18 1.15 -8.43
CA HIS A 45 -6.09 1.02 -7.30
C HIS A 45 -7.41 1.79 -7.46
N ARG A 46 -7.41 2.94 -8.16
CA ARG A 46 -8.66 3.66 -8.50
C ARG A 46 -9.55 2.83 -9.42
N VAL A 47 -8.97 2.17 -10.42
CA VAL A 47 -9.72 1.27 -11.31
C VAL A 47 -10.20 0.06 -10.54
N CYS A 48 -9.35 -0.55 -9.69
CA CYS A 48 -9.73 -1.66 -8.82
C CYS A 48 -10.94 -1.31 -7.94
N CYS A 49 -10.93 -0.15 -7.27
CA CYS A 49 -12.07 0.28 -6.45
C CYS A 49 -13.37 0.34 -7.28
N ARG A 50 -13.33 0.89 -8.49
CA ARG A 50 -14.50 0.94 -9.38
C ARG A 50 -14.99 -0.43 -9.82
N LEU A 51 -14.06 -1.33 -10.19
CA LEU A 51 -14.40 -2.70 -10.60
C LEU A 51 -14.99 -3.50 -9.44
N LEU A 52 -14.49 -3.30 -8.23
CA LEU A 52 -14.99 -3.93 -7.00
C LEU A 52 -16.30 -3.29 -6.49
N GLY A 53 -16.77 -2.20 -7.12
CA GLY A 53 -17.97 -1.49 -6.67
C GLY A 53 -17.79 -0.69 -5.38
N VAL A 54 -16.54 -0.38 -5.01
CA VAL A 54 -16.20 0.41 -3.82
C VAL A 54 -16.42 1.89 -4.12
N ARG A 55 -17.34 2.52 -3.38
CA ARG A 55 -17.53 3.98 -3.36
C ARG A 55 -16.69 4.57 -2.23
N LEU A 56 -15.77 5.45 -2.58
CA LEU A 56 -14.86 6.10 -1.63
C LEU A 56 -15.46 7.43 -1.15
N GLU A 57 -15.62 7.56 0.16
CA GLU A 57 -15.97 8.81 0.81
C GLU A 57 -14.84 9.20 1.78
N VAL A 58 -14.35 10.43 1.68
CA VAL A 58 -13.19 10.90 2.44
C VAL A 58 -13.63 12.06 3.32
N PHE A 59 -13.51 11.85 4.63
CA PHE A 59 -13.78 12.88 5.62
C PHE A 59 -12.47 13.55 6.05
N GLY A 60 -12.50 14.87 6.20
CA GLY A 60 -11.32 15.67 6.55
C GLY A 60 -10.34 15.94 5.40
N ARG A 61 -9.17 16.49 5.73
CA ARG A 61 -8.11 16.83 4.76
C ARG A 61 -6.86 16.01 5.06
N ARG A 62 -6.35 15.33 4.04
CA ARG A 62 -5.09 14.60 4.10
C ARG A 62 -3.91 15.54 3.86
N SER A 63 -2.77 15.26 4.50
CA SER A 63 -1.53 15.99 4.23
C SER A 63 -1.15 15.89 2.75
N ARG A 64 -0.74 17.03 2.19
CA ARG A 64 -0.19 17.14 0.82
C ARG A 64 1.34 17.22 0.83
N GLN A 65 1.94 17.28 2.01
CA GLN A 65 3.38 17.35 2.18
C GLN A 65 4.03 16.04 1.72
N ARG A 66 5.34 16.09 1.45
CA ARG A 66 6.13 14.93 1.05
C ARG A 66 7.55 15.03 1.62
N PRO A 67 8.08 13.97 2.26
CA PRO A 67 7.39 12.70 2.57
C PRO A 67 6.31 12.88 3.66
N THR A 68 5.40 11.90 3.75
CA THR A 68 4.35 11.82 4.78
C THR A 68 4.19 10.36 5.14
N LEU A 69 4.08 10.07 6.43
CA LEU A 69 3.78 8.72 6.93
C LEU A 69 2.29 8.63 7.26
N PHE A 70 1.53 8.02 6.35
CA PHE A 70 0.13 7.75 6.58
C PHE A 70 -0.02 6.51 7.46
N VAL A 71 -0.68 6.69 8.60
CA VAL A 71 -0.95 5.62 9.56
C VAL A 71 -2.46 5.38 9.61
N GLY A 72 -2.86 4.11 9.54
CA GLY A 72 -4.26 3.73 9.66
C GLY A 72 -4.40 2.34 10.27
N ASN A 73 -5.62 2.01 10.68
CA ASN A 73 -6.00 0.64 11.06
C ASN A 73 -6.03 -0.28 9.84
N HIS A 74 -5.88 -1.59 10.05
CA HIS A 74 -5.98 -2.60 8.98
C HIS A 74 -7.15 -3.55 9.24
N SER A 75 -8.30 -3.21 8.70
CA SER A 75 -9.56 -3.93 8.93
C SER A 75 -9.98 -4.78 7.74
N SER A 76 -9.30 -4.68 6.59
CA SER A 76 -9.63 -5.50 5.43
C SER A 76 -8.51 -5.54 4.40
N TYR A 77 -8.49 -6.58 3.56
CA TYR A 77 -7.71 -6.56 2.32
C TYR A 77 -8.13 -5.41 1.38
N LEU A 78 -9.36 -4.90 1.50
CA LEU A 78 -9.82 -3.72 0.76
C LEU A 78 -9.07 -2.44 1.15
N ASP A 79 -8.38 -2.40 2.28
CA ASP A 79 -7.58 -1.24 2.68
C ASP A 79 -6.51 -0.93 1.62
N ILE A 80 -5.91 -1.96 1.02
CA ILE A 80 -4.86 -1.78 0.00
C ILE A 80 -5.38 -0.99 -1.22
N PRO A 81 -6.45 -1.42 -1.92
CA PRO A 81 -7.00 -0.60 -3.00
C PRO A 81 -7.60 0.72 -2.52
N ILE A 82 -8.19 0.81 -1.33
CA ILE A 82 -8.76 2.06 -0.81
C ILE A 82 -7.67 3.12 -0.58
N TYR A 83 -6.69 2.83 0.26
CA TYR A 83 -5.59 3.74 0.55
C TYR A 83 -4.73 3.96 -0.70
N GLY A 84 -4.51 2.91 -1.49
CA GLY A 84 -3.74 2.97 -2.73
C GLY A 84 -4.40 3.82 -3.82
N ALA A 85 -5.72 3.97 -3.83
CA ALA A 85 -6.44 4.86 -4.76
C ALA A 85 -6.35 6.34 -4.36
N LEU A 86 -6.11 6.60 -3.08
CA LEU A 86 -6.13 7.93 -2.48
C LEU A 86 -4.72 8.51 -2.31
N ILE A 87 -3.75 7.68 -1.91
CA ILE A 87 -2.42 8.09 -1.49
C ILE A 87 -1.41 7.63 -2.53
N ARG A 88 -0.68 8.59 -3.11
CA ARG A 88 0.48 8.29 -3.94
C ARG A 88 1.68 8.03 -3.04
N GLY A 89 1.76 6.79 -2.55
CA GLY A 89 2.77 6.27 -1.66
C GLY A 89 2.97 4.76 -1.79
N SER A 90 3.91 4.23 -1.03
CA SER A 90 4.20 2.79 -0.96
C SER A 90 3.75 2.21 0.36
N PHE A 91 3.32 0.95 0.37
CA PHE A 91 2.91 0.26 1.58
C PHE A 91 4.09 -0.32 2.33
N VAL A 92 3.99 -0.35 3.66
CA VAL A 92 4.87 -1.14 4.52
C VAL A 92 4.21 -2.50 4.76
N ALA A 93 4.87 -3.57 4.34
CA ALA A 93 4.36 -4.94 4.41
C ALA A 93 5.30 -5.85 5.20
N LYS A 94 4.80 -6.99 5.69
CA LYS A 94 5.63 -8.03 6.33
C LYS A 94 6.63 -8.62 5.34
N SER A 95 7.84 -8.95 5.77
CA SER A 95 8.80 -9.69 4.94
C SER A 95 8.22 -10.99 4.38
N GLU A 96 7.42 -11.72 5.14
CA GLU A 96 6.80 -12.97 4.69
C GLU A 96 5.85 -12.75 3.49
N VAL A 97 5.21 -11.58 3.37
CA VAL A 97 4.34 -11.26 2.22
C VAL A 97 5.13 -11.19 0.92
N ALA A 98 6.43 -10.87 0.97
CA ALA A 98 7.28 -10.83 -0.22
C ALA A 98 7.45 -12.21 -0.87
N GLU A 99 7.24 -13.28 -0.11
CA GLU A 99 7.39 -14.69 -0.53
C GLU A 99 6.07 -15.28 -1.03
N TRP A 100 4.93 -14.63 -0.75
CA TRP A 100 3.63 -15.14 -1.16
C TRP A 100 3.48 -15.12 -2.69
N PRO A 101 2.97 -16.21 -3.30
CA PRO A 101 2.69 -16.23 -4.72
C PRO A 101 1.62 -15.18 -5.04
N LEU A 102 1.76 -14.54 -6.20
CA LEU A 102 0.91 -13.45 -6.69
C LEU A 102 0.94 -12.18 -5.82
N PHE A 103 0.51 -12.23 -4.56
CA PHE A 103 0.46 -11.07 -3.67
C PHE A 103 1.84 -10.47 -3.41
N GLY A 104 2.88 -11.30 -3.23
CA GLY A 104 4.26 -10.82 -3.10
C GLY A 104 4.76 -10.13 -4.36
N LEU A 105 4.40 -10.65 -5.55
CA LEU A 105 4.69 -9.99 -6.83
C LEU A 105 3.99 -8.64 -6.93
N LEU A 106 2.68 -8.59 -6.65
CA LEU A 106 1.90 -7.35 -6.72
C LEU A 106 2.42 -6.30 -5.71
N ALA A 107 2.78 -6.73 -4.50
CA ALA A 107 3.39 -5.85 -3.51
C ALA A 107 4.76 -5.30 -3.96
N LYS A 108 5.60 -6.11 -4.62
CA LYS A 108 6.86 -5.66 -5.22
C LYS A 108 6.62 -4.65 -6.35
N LEU A 109 5.64 -4.91 -7.22
CA LEU A 109 5.24 -3.99 -8.30
C LEU A 109 4.68 -2.67 -7.77
N GLN A 110 4.04 -2.69 -6.60
CA GLN A 110 3.59 -1.52 -5.84
C GLN A 110 4.73 -0.75 -5.16
N ARG A 111 5.97 -1.26 -5.25
CA ARG A 111 7.16 -0.72 -4.59
C ARG A 111 7.03 -0.72 -3.07
N SER A 112 6.32 -1.69 -2.52
CA SER A 112 6.15 -1.86 -1.07
C SER A 112 7.50 -2.08 -0.39
N VAL A 113 7.63 -1.57 0.82
CA VAL A 113 8.79 -1.80 1.69
C VAL A 113 8.46 -2.96 2.60
N PHE A 114 9.31 -3.99 2.59
CA PHE A 114 9.12 -5.19 3.39
C PHE A 114 9.93 -5.12 4.68
N VAL A 115 9.28 -5.40 5.82
CA VAL A 115 9.86 -5.28 7.17
C VAL A 115 9.68 -6.59 7.96
N ASP A 116 10.74 -7.07 8.59
CA ASP A 116 10.75 -8.24 9.48
C ASP A 116 10.63 -7.83 10.96
N ARG A 117 9.60 -8.33 11.63
CA ARG A 117 9.23 -7.90 12.97
C ARG A 117 9.94 -8.64 14.09
N ARG A 118 10.61 -9.75 13.77
CA ARG A 118 11.31 -10.59 14.76
C ARG A 118 12.69 -10.04 15.09
N MET A 119 13.25 -9.23 14.20
CA MET A 119 14.55 -8.65 14.41
C MET A 119 14.48 -7.39 15.29
N ARG A 120 15.27 -7.37 16.38
CA ARG A 120 15.64 -6.14 17.12
C ARG A 120 16.35 -5.09 16.23
N THR A 121 16.52 -5.40 14.96
CA THR A 121 17.12 -4.61 13.89
C THR A 121 16.17 -3.51 13.37
N SER A 122 15.49 -2.81 14.29
CA SER A 122 14.66 -1.64 13.97
C SER A 122 15.46 -0.62 13.14
N ARG A 123 16.76 -0.50 13.39
CA ARG A 123 17.67 0.39 12.65
C ARG A 123 17.75 0.08 11.15
N ILE A 124 17.89 -1.17 10.72
CA ILE A 124 18.07 -1.49 9.27
C ILE A 124 16.74 -1.36 8.51
N GLN A 125 15.62 -1.67 9.13
CA GLN A 125 14.30 -1.51 8.51
C GLN A 125 13.85 -0.06 8.50
N ALA A 126 14.15 0.69 9.57
CA ALA A 126 14.12 2.13 9.57
C ALA A 126 15.08 2.71 8.52
N THR A 127 16.16 2.01 8.13
CA THR A 127 17.03 2.46 7.04
C THR A 127 16.39 2.28 5.67
N ALA A 128 15.75 1.14 5.38
CA ALA A 128 15.07 0.95 4.10
C ALA A 128 13.85 1.88 3.94
N LEU A 129 13.02 1.96 4.98
CA LEU A 129 11.87 2.86 5.01
C LEU A 129 12.30 4.33 5.08
N GLY A 130 13.30 4.65 5.90
CA GLY A 130 13.91 5.97 6.04
C GLY A 130 14.51 6.47 4.73
N ARG A 131 15.28 5.65 4.00
CA ARG A 131 15.78 5.99 2.66
C ARG A 131 14.66 6.32 1.69
N ARG A 132 13.51 5.62 1.76
CA ARG A 132 12.35 5.92 0.92
C ARG A 132 11.73 7.26 1.31
N LEU A 133 11.62 7.54 2.61
CA LEU A 133 11.14 8.83 3.13
C LEU A 133 12.10 9.98 2.75
N GLU A 134 13.40 9.82 2.92
CA GLU A 134 14.44 10.77 2.46
C GLU A 134 14.36 11.06 0.97
N ALA A 135 14.08 10.03 0.16
CA ALA A 135 13.85 10.18 -1.28
C ALA A 135 12.51 10.88 -1.63
N GLY A 136 11.74 11.35 -0.64
CA GLY A 136 10.45 12.03 -0.80
C GLY A 136 9.26 11.09 -0.99
N ASP A 137 9.48 9.79 -0.77
CA ASP A 137 8.48 8.73 -0.64
C ASP A 137 7.43 8.99 0.44
N SER A 138 6.13 9.09 0.12
CA SER A 138 5.08 8.92 1.14
C SER A 138 4.85 7.44 1.41
N MET A 139 4.68 7.06 2.67
CA MET A 139 4.55 5.67 3.10
C MET A 139 3.19 5.44 3.76
N ILE A 140 2.63 4.25 3.60
CA ILE A 140 1.36 3.84 4.20
C ILE A 140 1.67 2.69 5.15
N LEU A 141 1.38 2.87 6.43
CA LEU A 141 1.70 1.95 7.52
C LEU A 141 0.44 1.54 8.26
N PHE A 142 0.32 0.23 8.47
CA PHE A 142 -0.67 -0.38 9.34
C PHE A 142 0.03 -0.94 10.59
N PRO A 143 0.03 -0.20 11.73
CA PRO A 143 0.90 -0.49 12.86
C PRO A 143 0.43 -1.70 13.69
N GLU A 144 -0.82 -2.14 13.55
CA GLU A 144 -1.33 -3.43 14.04
C GLU A 144 -0.53 -4.60 13.44
N GLY A 145 -0.15 -4.41 12.18
CA GLY A 145 0.65 -5.34 11.44
C GLY A 145 -0.09 -6.59 10.99
N THR A 146 -1.38 -6.72 11.18
CA THR A 146 -2.18 -7.76 10.51
C THR A 146 -3.53 -7.17 10.19
N SER A 147 -4.26 -7.79 9.27
CA SER A 147 -5.66 -7.44 9.06
C SER A 147 -6.53 -8.14 10.09
N ASP A 148 -7.60 -7.51 10.52
CA ASP A 148 -8.63 -8.10 11.38
C ASP A 148 -10.03 -8.06 10.71
N ASP A 149 -11.08 -8.46 11.42
CA ASP A 149 -12.47 -8.40 10.98
C ASP A 149 -13.07 -6.97 10.97
N GLY A 150 -12.36 -6.01 11.57
CA GLY A 150 -12.76 -4.60 11.61
C GLY A 150 -13.75 -4.23 12.70
N ASN A 151 -14.12 -5.18 13.58
CA ASN A 151 -15.00 -4.91 14.72
C ASN A 151 -14.28 -4.23 15.89
N HIS A 152 -12.95 -4.29 15.91
CA HIS A 152 -12.11 -3.59 16.88
C HIS A 152 -10.78 -3.19 16.25
N ILE A 153 -10.01 -2.36 16.96
CA ILE A 153 -8.65 -1.97 16.58
C ILE A 153 -7.68 -2.81 17.40
N MET A 154 -6.78 -3.54 16.74
CA MET A 154 -5.77 -4.31 17.46
C MET A 154 -4.67 -3.40 18.05
N PRO A 155 -3.93 -3.87 19.07
CA PRO A 155 -2.81 -3.11 19.61
C PRO A 155 -1.75 -2.76 18.56
N PHE A 156 -1.31 -1.52 18.57
CA PHE A 156 -0.26 -1.05 17.68
C PHE A 156 1.11 -1.55 18.14
N LYS A 157 1.91 -2.06 17.20
CA LYS A 157 3.25 -2.58 17.49
C LYS A 157 4.26 -1.42 17.44
N SER A 158 4.84 -1.06 18.59
CA SER A 158 5.80 0.05 18.70
C SER A 158 6.97 -0.06 17.73
N ALA A 159 7.44 -1.28 17.46
CA ALA A 159 8.51 -1.52 16.48
C ALA A 159 8.15 -1.01 15.07
N LEU A 160 6.92 -1.22 14.61
CA LEU A 160 6.45 -0.72 13.31
C LEU A 160 6.24 0.80 13.34
N LEU A 161 5.71 1.32 14.45
CA LEU A 161 5.44 2.75 14.60
C LEU A 161 6.71 3.59 14.81
N SER A 162 7.82 2.98 15.24
CA SER A 162 9.11 3.65 15.48
C SER A 162 9.63 4.45 14.28
N VAL A 163 9.20 4.13 13.04
CA VAL A 163 9.53 4.94 11.87
C VAL A 163 9.01 6.39 11.98
N ALA A 164 7.98 6.65 12.79
CA ALA A 164 7.48 8.00 13.02
C ALA A 164 8.52 8.90 13.70
N GLU A 165 9.49 8.32 14.41
CA GLU A 165 10.63 9.04 15.00
C GLU A 165 11.66 9.48 13.95
N TYR A 166 11.58 8.95 12.74
CA TYR A 166 12.50 9.27 11.66
C TYR A 166 12.36 10.73 11.24
N ARG A 167 13.49 11.42 11.08
CA ARG A 167 13.54 12.79 10.58
C ARG A 167 13.97 12.80 9.12
N ALA A 168 13.02 12.99 8.21
CA ALA A 168 13.34 13.12 6.80
C ALA A 168 13.86 14.53 6.52
N ARG A 169 15.13 14.65 6.12
CA ARG A 169 15.80 15.94 5.87
C ARG A 169 15.85 16.85 7.11
N GLY A 170 16.02 16.26 8.30
CA GLY A 170 16.12 17.00 9.58
C GLY A 170 14.78 17.40 10.21
N GLU A 171 13.69 17.34 9.44
CA GLU A 171 12.33 17.67 9.88
C GLU A 171 11.56 16.41 10.33
N PRO A 172 10.65 16.53 11.31
CA PRO A 172 9.69 15.48 11.62
C PRO A 172 8.82 15.12 10.41
N LEU A 173 8.38 13.87 10.33
CA LEU A 173 7.40 13.47 9.31
C LEU A 173 6.05 14.14 9.58
N ALA A 174 5.43 14.59 8.48
CA ALA A 174 4.03 14.99 8.46
C ALA A 174 3.08 13.80 8.38
#